data_AF-A0A0J0YNG8-F1
#
_entry.id   AF-A0A0J0YNG8-F1
#
_cell.length_a   1.000
_cell.length_b   1.000
_cell.length_c   1.000
_cell.angle_alpha   90.00
_cell.angle_beta   90.00
_cell.angle_gamma   90.00
#
_symmetry.space_group_name_H-M   'P 1'
#
loop_
_entity.id
_entity.type
_entity.pdbx_description
1 polymer ?
#
loop_
_entity_poly.entity_id
_entity_poly.type
_entity_poly.pdbx_seq_one_letter_code
_entity_poly.pdbx_strand_id
1 'polypeptide(L)'
;MDPNIDLNGGQLQNADLAGGQLQNVDLTGANLNGANLTGADLTSAFLVNANLSNTNFTGANLSGALLLGANLLGANFTAANLTGANLSGANPMNANFTAANVSGADLSAAYILGANFTSTNLTGARLAFTVLVETCVQHAVFVDCKWSNTVIADVDFRTLAQWNLGEHLSPSRVGVDTLYRTAGDTPLREMPEPYRSFFIACGVNPELFHV
;
A
#
# COMPACT_ATOMS: atom_id res chain seq x y z
N MET A 1 -18.49 22.10 6.19
CA MET A 1 -19.25 20.92 6.64
C MET A 1 -19.21 20.91 8.15
N ASP A 2 -20.25 20.41 8.82
CA ASP A 2 -20.23 20.21 10.27
C ASP A 2 -19.12 19.20 10.61
N PRO A 3 -18.12 19.53 11.45
CA PRO A 3 -17.03 18.61 11.81
C PRO A 3 -17.50 17.36 12.57
N ASN A 4 -18.77 17.28 12.97
CA ASN A 4 -19.36 16.12 13.64
C ASN A 4 -20.27 15.29 12.72
N ILE A 5 -20.19 15.45 11.40
CA ILE A 5 -20.98 14.62 10.49
C ILE A 5 -20.49 13.17 10.56
N ASP A 6 -21.33 12.29 11.10
CA ASP A 6 -21.10 10.84 11.10
C ASP A 6 -21.59 10.27 9.77
N LEU A 7 -20.66 9.74 8.98
CA LEU A 7 -20.91 9.09 7.70
C LEU A 7 -20.54 7.60 7.76
N ASN A 8 -20.56 7.00 8.95
CA ASN A 8 -20.38 5.58 9.16
C ASN A 8 -21.35 4.77 8.29
N GLY A 9 -20.80 3.84 7.49
CA GLY A 9 -21.57 3.06 6.53
C GLY A 9 -22.23 3.89 5.41
N GLY A 10 -21.86 5.16 5.26
CA GLY A 10 -22.42 6.09 4.27
C GLY A 10 -22.28 5.57 2.83
N GLN A 11 -23.31 5.78 2.02
CA GLN A 11 -23.31 5.42 0.60
C GLN A 11 -22.93 6.64 -0.24
N LEU A 12 -21.65 6.75 -0.58
CA LEU A 12 -21.01 7.91 -1.22
C LEU A 12 -20.34 7.52 -2.53
N GLN A 13 -20.84 6.46 -3.19
CA GLN A 13 -20.27 5.97 -4.43
C GLN A 13 -20.36 7.04 -5.51
N ASN A 14 -19.26 7.27 -6.23
CA ASN A 14 -19.15 8.30 -7.26
C ASN A 14 -19.49 9.73 -6.78
N ALA A 15 -19.51 9.97 -5.46
CA ALA A 15 -19.76 11.29 -4.92
C ALA A 15 -18.63 12.24 -5.31
N ASP A 16 -18.98 13.48 -5.64
CA ASP A 16 -17.99 14.54 -5.83
C ASP A 16 -17.76 15.27 -4.51
N LEU A 17 -16.61 15.00 -3.91
CA LEU A 17 -16.15 15.53 -2.63
C LEU A 17 -14.80 16.27 -2.80
N ALA A 18 -14.49 16.71 -4.02
CA ALA A 18 -13.25 17.43 -4.31
C ALA A 18 -13.12 18.70 -3.44
N GLY A 19 -11.94 18.92 -2.88
CA GLY A 19 -11.66 20.00 -1.93
C GLY A 19 -12.44 19.92 -0.61
N GLY A 20 -13.16 18.81 -0.36
CA GLY A 20 -13.96 18.60 0.83
C GLY A 20 -13.14 18.74 2.12
N GLN A 21 -13.77 19.33 3.14
CA GLN A 21 -13.21 19.47 4.48
C GLN A 21 -13.78 18.34 5.33
N LEU A 22 -13.04 17.23 5.42
CA LEU A 22 -13.44 15.95 6.02
C LEU A 22 -12.50 15.54 7.17
N GLN A 23 -11.90 16.53 7.84
CA GLN A 23 -10.99 16.27 8.94
C GLN A 23 -11.73 15.62 10.11
N ASN A 24 -11.15 14.56 10.67
CA ASN A 24 -11.73 13.79 11.78
C ASN A 24 -13.12 13.18 11.53
N VAL A 25 -13.61 13.19 10.29
CA VAL A 25 -14.92 12.63 9.95
C VAL A 25 -14.87 11.09 10.11
N ASP A 26 -15.94 10.52 10.64
CA ASP A 26 -16.11 9.07 10.67
C ASP A 26 -16.74 8.58 9.35
N LEU A 27 -15.93 7.88 8.56
CA LEU A 27 -16.27 7.19 7.32
C LEU A 27 -16.04 5.68 7.45
N THR A 28 -16.05 5.16 8.68
CA THR A 28 -15.85 3.73 8.96
C THR A 28 -16.91 2.92 8.22
N GLY A 29 -16.46 1.93 7.44
CA GLY A 29 -17.31 1.08 6.61
C GLY A 29 -18.05 1.81 5.48
N ALA A 30 -17.80 3.10 5.24
CA ALA A 30 -18.45 3.85 4.17
C ALA A 30 -18.09 3.28 2.79
N ASN A 31 -19.02 3.39 1.85
CA ASN A 31 -18.79 3.02 0.47
C ASN A 31 -18.55 4.28 -0.38
N LEU A 32 -17.27 4.53 -0.67
CA LEU A 32 -16.74 5.64 -1.46
C LEU A 32 -16.23 5.17 -2.82
N ASN A 33 -16.64 3.98 -3.28
CA ASN A 33 -16.20 3.44 -4.56
C ASN A 33 -16.38 4.47 -5.69
N GLY A 34 -15.30 4.76 -6.41
CA GLY A 34 -15.29 5.72 -7.51
C GLY A 34 -15.48 7.20 -7.10
N ALA A 35 -15.49 7.53 -5.81
CA ALA A 35 -15.67 8.91 -5.36
C ALA A 35 -14.48 9.80 -5.78
N ASN A 36 -14.76 11.08 -5.95
CA ASN A 36 -13.75 12.10 -6.22
C ASN A 36 -13.42 12.84 -4.92
N LEU A 37 -12.22 12.61 -4.38
CA LEU A 37 -11.66 13.28 -3.20
C LEU A 37 -10.42 14.10 -3.56
N THR A 38 -10.32 14.57 -4.81
CA THR A 38 -9.19 15.37 -5.28
C THR A 38 -9.02 16.61 -4.38
N GLY A 39 -7.82 16.78 -3.82
CA GLY A 39 -7.50 17.90 -2.94
C GLY A 39 -8.31 18.00 -1.64
N ALA A 40 -9.07 16.96 -1.29
CA ALA A 40 -9.82 16.94 -0.04
C ALA A 40 -8.88 16.83 1.17
N ASP A 41 -9.30 17.37 2.30
CA ASP A 41 -8.58 17.23 3.56
C ASP A 41 -9.31 16.22 4.46
N LEU A 42 -8.72 15.03 4.55
CA LEU A 42 -9.11 13.89 5.38
C LEU A 42 -8.13 13.69 6.54
N THR A 43 -7.47 14.75 7.01
CA THR A 43 -6.56 14.67 8.15
C THR A 43 -7.26 13.99 9.33
N SER A 44 -6.65 12.92 9.85
CA SER A 44 -7.17 12.11 10.96
C SER A 44 -8.58 11.54 10.76
N ALA A 45 -9.06 11.40 9.52
CA ALA A 45 -10.36 10.77 9.25
C ALA A 45 -10.34 9.26 9.57
N PHE A 46 -11.49 8.73 9.98
CA PHE A 46 -11.68 7.31 10.25
C PHE A 46 -12.24 6.62 8.99
N LEU A 47 -11.44 5.80 8.34
CA LEU A 47 -11.76 5.10 7.08
C LEU A 47 -11.64 3.58 7.26
N VAL A 48 -11.78 3.10 8.51
CA VAL A 48 -11.59 1.70 8.86
C VAL A 48 -12.61 0.84 8.10
N ASN A 49 -12.13 -0.19 7.40
CA ASN A 49 -12.92 -1.08 6.55
C ASN A 49 -13.76 -0.37 5.47
N ALA A 50 -13.46 0.88 5.13
CA ALA A 50 -14.17 1.60 4.07
C ALA A 50 -13.89 0.97 2.69
N ASN A 51 -14.89 1.00 1.81
CA ASN A 51 -14.68 0.67 0.41
C ASN A 51 -14.25 1.93 -0.35
N LEU A 52 -12.96 2.04 -0.60
CA LEU A 52 -12.30 3.15 -1.28
C LEU A 52 -11.81 2.75 -2.68
N SER A 53 -12.29 1.64 -3.23
CA SER A 53 -11.85 1.16 -4.54
C SER A 53 -12.13 2.19 -5.64
N ASN A 54 -11.15 2.39 -6.52
CA ASN A 54 -11.17 3.36 -7.62
C ASN A 54 -11.42 4.83 -7.19
N THR A 55 -11.22 5.16 -5.91
CA THR A 55 -11.39 6.54 -5.41
C THR A 55 -10.23 7.40 -5.87
N ASN A 56 -10.51 8.64 -6.25
CA ASN A 56 -9.49 9.62 -6.63
C ASN A 56 -9.11 10.52 -5.45
N PHE A 57 -7.94 10.28 -4.86
CA PHE A 57 -7.32 11.07 -3.80
C PHE A 57 -6.20 11.99 -4.30
N THR A 58 -6.19 12.35 -5.59
CA THR A 58 -5.09 13.17 -6.15
C THR A 58 -4.90 14.45 -5.35
N GLY A 59 -3.70 14.68 -4.81
CA GLY A 59 -3.37 15.85 -3.99
C GLY A 59 -4.13 15.96 -2.65
N ALA A 60 -4.85 14.91 -2.22
CA ALA A 60 -5.59 14.93 -0.96
C ALA A 60 -4.63 14.85 0.26
N ASN A 61 -5.07 15.39 1.39
CA ASN A 61 -4.38 15.25 2.66
C ASN A 61 -5.05 14.19 3.52
N LEU A 62 -4.41 13.04 3.70
CA LEU A 62 -4.82 11.95 4.58
C LEU A 62 -3.85 11.77 5.76
N SER A 63 -3.13 12.83 6.16
CA SER A 63 -2.17 12.72 7.26
C SER A 63 -2.83 12.19 8.53
N GLY A 64 -2.24 11.16 9.12
CA GLY A 64 -2.77 10.48 10.32
C GLY A 64 -4.13 9.80 10.16
N ALA A 65 -4.66 9.63 8.94
CA ALA A 65 -5.92 8.94 8.72
C ALA A 65 -5.83 7.44 9.06
N LEU A 66 -6.97 6.85 9.46
CA LEU A 66 -7.06 5.43 9.84
C LEU A 66 -7.76 4.63 8.74
N LEU A 67 -6.99 3.94 7.90
CA LEU A 67 -7.44 3.11 6.77
C LEU A 67 -7.30 1.60 7.04
N LEU A 68 -7.37 1.17 8.31
CA LEU A 68 -7.17 -0.24 8.67
C LEU A 68 -8.18 -1.12 7.92
N GLY A 69 -7.69 -2.13 7.20
CA GLY A 69 -8.52 -3.06 6.43
C GLY A 69 -9.30 -2.43 5.27
N ALA A 70 -9.02 -1.18 4.88
CA ALA A 70 -9.73 -0.52 3.81
C ALA A 70 -9.47 -1.19 2.45
N ASN A 71 -10.50 -1.24 1.60
CA ASN A 71 -10.34 -1.69 0.22
C ASN A 71 -9.88 -0.51 -0.66
N LEU A 72 -8.62 -0.52 -1.08
CA LEU A 72 -7.96 0.53 -1.85
C LEU A 72 -7.69 0.12 -3.31
N LEU A 73 -8.36 -0.94 -3.80
CA LEU A 73 -8.16 -1.47 -5.14
C LEU A 73 -8.29 -0.37 -6.20
N GLY A 74 -7.22 -0.12 -6.97
CA GLY A 74 -7.20 0.87 -8.03
C GLY A 74 -7.33 2.33 -7.58
N ALA A 75 -7.20 2.62 -6.27
CA ALA A 75 -7.28 3.99 -5.77
C ALA A 75 -6.10 4.84 -6.28
N ASN A 76 -6.36 6.12 -6.54
CA ASN A 76 -5.37 7.06 -7.03
C ASN A 76 -4.94 8.04 -5.93
N PHE A 77 -3.75 7.87 -5.38
CA PHE A 77 -3.10 8.70 -4.39
C PHE A 77 -2.02 9.62 -4.98
N THR A 78 -2.06 9.92 -6.27
CA THR A 78 -1.03 10.77 -6.91
C THR A 78 -0.85 12.08 -6.15
N ALA A 79 0.37 12.38 -5.72
CA ALA A 79 0.73 13.55 -4.93
C ALA A 79 -0.05 13.73 -3.60
N ALA A 80 -0.68 12.68 -3.08
CA ALA A 80 -1.39 12.73 -1.81
C ALA A 80 -0.42 12.71 -0.62
N ASN A 81 -0.86 13.28 0.51
CA ASN A 81 -0.14 13.22 1.78
C ASN A 81 -0.76 12.15 2.69
N LEU A 82 -0.08 11.04 2.90
CA LEU A 82 -0.43 9.96 3.82
C LEU A 82 0.53 9.87 5.02
N THR A 83 1.19 10.97 5.38
CA THR A 83 2.17 10.97 6.49
C THR A 83 1.53 10.42 7.77
N GLY A 84 2.13 9.38 8.34
CA GLY A 84 1.66 8.74 9.58
C GLY A 84 0.30 8.05 9.49
N ALA A 85 -0.27 7.86 8.29
CA ALA A 85 -1.53 7.15 8.13
C ALA A 85 -1.39 5.65 8.48
N ASN A 86 -2.46 5.04 8.95
CA ASN A 86 -2.50 3.61 9.23
C ASN A 86 -3.24 2.88 8.11
N LEU A 87 -2.50 2.20 7.22
CA LEU A 87 -2.99 1.36 6.14
C LEU A 87 -2.82 -0.14 6.45
N SER A 88 -2.68 -0.50 7.73
CA SER A 88 -2.44 -1.90 8.10
C SER A 88 -3.58 -2.81 7.64
N GLY A 89 -3.22 -3.92 7.00
CA GLY A 89 -4.17 -4.86 6.40
C GLY A 89 -5.00 -4.31 5.24
N ALA A 90 -4.73 -3.10 4.74
CA ALA A 90 -5.44 -2.57 3.58
C ALA A 90 -5.09 -3.32 2.29
N ASN A 91 -5.95 -3.21 1.27
CA ASN A 91 -5.73 -3.80 -0.05
C ASN A 91 -5.48 -2.71 -1.12
N PRO A 92 -4.24 -2.21 -1.27
CA PRO A 92 -3.87 -1.22 -2.29
C PRO A 92 -3.46 -1.86 -3.62
N MET A 93 -4.03 -3.01 -3.99
CA MET A 93 -3.77 -3.63 -5.29
C MET A 93 -4.06 -2.66 -6.44
N ASN A 94 -3.14 -2.57 -7.40
CA ASN A 94 -3.19 -1.64 -8.54
C ASN A 94 -3.37 -0.15 -8.17
N ALA A 95 -3.13 0.23 -6.90
CA ALA A 95 -3.22 1.61 -6.48
C ALA A 95 -2.03 2.43 -6.99
N ASN A 96 -2.27 3.72 -7.25
CA ASN A 96 -1.25 4.64 -7.73
C ASN A 96 -0.83 5.61 -6.63
N PHE A 97 0.38 5.45 -6.09
CA PHE A 97 0.99 6.34 -5.10
C PHE A 97 2.01 7.31 -5.72
N THR A 98 2.01 7.51 -7.04
CA THR A 98 3.03 8.34 -7.71
C THR A 98 3.20 9.69 -7.02
N ALA A 99 4.43 10.02 -6.63
CA ALA A 99 4.79 11.25 -5.92
C ALA A 99 4.06 11.50 -4.58
N ALA A 100 3.43 10.48 -3.98
CA ALA A 100 2.80 10.60 -2.69
C ALA A 100 3.84 10.70 -1.56
N ASN A 101 3.43 11.27 -0.43
CA ASN A 101 4.19 11.21 0.81
C ASN A 101 3.56 10.18 1.76
N VAL A 102 4.20 9.04 1.94
CA VAL A 102 3.76 7.91 2.78
C VAL A 102 4.71 7.74 3.98
N SER A 103 5.45 8.80 4.34
CA SER A 103 6.43 8.75 5.42
C SER A 103 5.78 8.44 6.77
N GLY A 104 6.41 7.55 7.54
CA GLY A 104 5.92 7.09 8.84
C GLY A 104 4.60 6.32 8.83
N ALA A 105 4.02 6.05 7.65
CA ALA A 105 2.77 5.30 7.55
C ALA A 105 2.96 3.83 7.92
N ASP A 106 1.90 3.20 8.40
CA ASP A 106 1.87 1.75 8.67
C ASP A 106 1.20 1.01 7.51
N LEU A 107 1.98 0.31 6.69
CA LEU A 107 1.52 -0.57 5.61
C LEU A 107 1.57 -2.05 6.02
N SER A 108 1.75 -2.36 7.31
CA SER A 108 1.96 -3.74 7.75
C SER A 108 0.80 -4.64 7.33
N ALA A 109 1.10 -5.88 6.92
CA ALA A 109 0.12 -6.85 6.43
C ALA A 109 -0.72 -6.39 5.21
N ALA A 110 -0.33 -5.33 4.51
CA ALA A 110 -0.97 -4.94 3.26
C ALA A 110 -0.57 -5.89 2.10
N TYR A 111 -1.50 -6.09 1.16
CA TYR A 111 -1.25 -6.84 -0.07
C TYR A 111 -1.06 -5.87 -1.24
N ILE A 112 0.20 -5.67 -1.63
CA ILE A 112 0.62 -4.68 -2.63
C ILE A 112 0.99 -5.44 -3.91
N LEU A 113 -0.01 -5.65 -4.77
CA LEU A 113 0.16 -6.25 -6.10
C LEU A 113 -0.05 -5.18 -7.18
N GLY A 114 0.89 -5.03 -8.11
CA GLY A 114 0.74 -4.14 -9.26
C GLY A 114 0.66 -2.64 -8.91
N ALA A 115 0.97 -2.26 -7.68
CA ALA A 115 0.90 -0.88 -7.24
C ALA A 115 2.07 -0.05 -7.78
N ASN A 116 1.84 1.27 -7.93
CA ASN A 116 2.87 2.19 -8.41
C ASN A 116 3.33 3.15 -7.30
N PHE A 117 4.56 2.97 -6.83
CA PHE A 117 5.25 3.82 -5.86
C PHE A 117 6.31 4.74 -6.50
N THR A 118 6.19 5.04 -7.79
CA THR A 118 7.14 5.93 -8.47
C THR A 118 7.27 7.27 -7.75
N SER A 119 8.50 7.67 -7.42
CA SER A 119 8.82 8.91 -6.69
C SER A 119 8.11 9.05 -5.35
N THR A 120 7.68 7.94 -4.72
CA THR A 120 7.00 7.98 -3.42
C THR A 120 7.99 8.09 -2.28
N ASN A 121 7.71 8.95 -1.30
CA ASN A 121 8.47 8.98 -0.05
C ASN A 121 7.88 7.99 0.95
N LEU A 122 8.58 6.89 1.24
CA LEU A 122 8.21 5.93 2.28
C LEU A 122 9.09 6.04 3.54
N THR A 123 9.82 7.14 3.74
CA THR A 123 10.75 7.26 4.88
C THR A 123 10.09 6.89 6.22
N GLY A 124 10.68 5.95 6.95
CA GLY A 124 10.18 5.47 8.25
C GLY A 124 8.91 4.63 8.19
N ALA A 125 8.40 4.29 6.99
CA ALA A 125 7.20 3.47 6.86
C ALA A 125 7.41 2.05 7.37
N ARG A 126 6.34 1.45 7.89
CA ARG A 126 6.32 0.06 8.35
C ARG A 126 5.75 -0.83 7.26
N LEU A 127 6.53 -1.78 6.79
CA LEU A 127 6.20 -2.75 5.74
C LEU A 127 6.20 -4.18 6.29
N ALA A 128 6.02 -4.33 7.61
CA ALA A 128 6.11 -5.62 8.26
C ALA A 128 5.01 -6.56 7.73
N PHE A 129 5.32 -7.82 7.43
CA PHE A 129 4.36 -8.78 6.88
C PHE A 129 3.67 -8.34 5.57
N THR A 130 4.20 -7.31 4.90
CA THR A 130 3.66 -6.82 3.62
C THR A 130 4.07 -7.76 2.49
N VAL A 131 3.25 -7.85 1.45
CA VAL A 131 3.57 -8.53 0.20
C VAL A 131 3.70 -7.49 -0.90
N LEU A 132 4.87 -7.39 -1.53
CA LEU A 132 5.12 -6.54 -2.69
C LEU A 132 5.36 -7.43 -3.90
N VAL A 133 4.44 -7.43 -4.85
CA VAL A 133 4.53 -8.20 -6.09
C VAL A 133 4.23 -7.29 -7.27
N GLU A 134 5.02 -7.37 -8.34
CA GLU A 134 4.84 -6.56 -9.56
C GLU A 134 4.74 -5.04 -9.28
N THR A 135 5.40 -4.58 -8.22
CA THR A 135 5.27 -3.21 -7.71
C THR A 135 6.32 -2.32 -8.35
N CYS A 136 5.91 -1.19 -8.92
CA CYS A 136 6.86 -0.20 -9.44
C CYS A 136 7.39 0.67 -8.30
N VAL A 137 8.70 0.73 -8.10
CA VAL A 137 9.33 1.53 -7.01
C VAL A 137 10.33 2.56 -7.53
N GLN A 138 10.16 3.00 -8.78
CA GLN A 138 11.13 3.88 -9.42
C GLN A 138 11.31 5.19 -8.68
N HIS A 139 12.54 5.54 -8.30
CA HIS A 139 12.85 6.75 -7.53
C HIS A 139 12.12 6.86 -6.17
N ALA A 140 11.56 5.76 -5.65
CA ALA A 140 10.99 5.75 -4.32
C ALA A 140 12.08 5.93 -3.25
N VAL A 141 11.69 6.39 -2.05
CA VAL A 141 12.59 6.61 -0.92
C VAL A 141 12.20 5.68 0.22
N PHE A 142 13.09 4.79 0.65
CA PHE A 142 12.84 3.79 1.70
C PHE A 142 13.74 3.96 2.95
N VAL A 143 14.17 5.19 3.24
CA VAL A 143 15.03 5.49 4.39
C VAL A 143 14.32 5.08 5.70
N ASP A 144 15.02 4.40 6.60
CA ASP A 144 14.49 3.96 7.91
C ASP A 144 13.23 3.06 7.90
N CYS A 145 12.87 2.50 6.76
CA CYS A 145 11.73 1.58 6.64
C CYS A 145 11.92 0.29 7.46
N LYS A 146 10.82 -0.25 7.97
CA LYS A 146 10.79 -1.53 8.70
C LYS A 146 10.25 -2.64 7.83
N TRP A 147 11.08 -3.64 7.51
CA TRP A 147 10.81 -4.70 6.52
C TRP A 147 10.63 -6.11 7.12
N SER A 148 10.33 -6.21 8.41
CA SER A 148 10.27 -7.52 9.09
C SER A 148 9.20 -8.41 8.46
N ASN A 149 9.60 -9.60 7.99
CA ASN A 149 8.70 -10.58 7.37
C ASN A 149 8.01 -10.08 6.08
N THR A 150 8.60 -9.13 5.35
CA THR A 150 8.09 -8.69 4.05
C THR A 150 8.41 -9.72 2.95
N VAL A 151 7.45 -9.97 2.07
CA VAL A 151 7.65 -10.76 0.83
C VAL A 151 7.78 -9.80 -0.33
N ILE A 152 8.77 -10.03 -1.20
CA ILE A 152 9.06 -9.21 -2.37
C ILE A 152 9.27 -10.14 -3.57
N ALA A 153 8.53 -9.91 -4.66
CA ALA A 153 8.73 -10.59 -5.94
C ALA A 153 8.48 -9.62 -7.10
N ASP A 154 9.26 -9.72 -8.18
CA ASP A 154 9.07 -8.90 -9.39
C ASP A 154 9.04 -7.39 -9.14
N VAL A 155 9.94 -6.91 -8.25
CA VAL A 155 10.14 -5.49 -7.95
C VAL A 155 11.54 -5.06 -8.34
N ASP A 156 11.65 -4.03 -9.19
CA ASP A 156 12.93 -3.48 -9.64
C ASP A 156 13.38 -2.30 -8.77
N PHE A 157 14.42 -2.51 -7.98
CA PHE A 157 14.99 -1.50 -7.08
C PHE A 157 16.23 -0.78 -7.63
N ARG A 158 16.65 -1.02 -8.88
CA ARG A 158 17.87 -0.42 -9.45
C ARG A 158 17.82 1.11 -9.57
N THR A 159 16.62 1.66 -9.51
CA THR A 159 16.33 3.10 -9.66
C THR A 159 16.25 3.84 -8.32
N LEU A 160 16.55 3.16 -7.20
CA LEU A 160 16.59 3.79 -5.88
C LEU A 160 17.87 4.63 -5.71
N ALA A 161 17.71 5.94 -5.49
CA ALA A 161 18.82 6.89 -5.40
C ALA A 161 19.70 6.72 -4.15
N GLN A 162 19.20 6.08 -3.08
CA GLN A 162 19.88 5.97 -1.79
C GLN A 162 19.63 4.60 -1.11
N TRP A 163 19.87 3.51 -1.83
CA TRP A 163 19.82 2.19 -1.21
C TRP A 163 21.15 1.89 -0.50
N ASN A 164 21.24 2.30 0.76
CA ASN A 164 22.36 1.94 1.63
C ASN A 164 21.95 0.75 2.50
N LEU A 165 22.59 -0.40 2.33
CA LEU A 165 22.35 -1.66 3.07
C LEU A 165 22.82 -1.58 4.55
N GLY A 166 22.64 -0.44 5.22
CA GLY A 166 23.11 -0.19 6.58
C GLY A 166 22.54 -1.16 7.61
N GLU A 167 23.41 -2.02 8.15
CA GLU A 167 23.43 -2.78 9.41
C GLU A 167 22.15 -3.41 10.03
N HIS A 168 20.96 -3.28 9.44
CA HIS A 168 19.74 -3.92 9.93
C HIS A 168 19.31 -5.17 9.16
N LEU A 169 20.13 -5.57 8.18
CA LEU A 169 20.02 -6.87 7.51
C LEU A 169 21.17 -7.77 8.00
N SER A 170 21.13 -8.16 9.27
CA SER A 170 21.94 -9.31 9.70
C SER A 170 21.55 -10.54 8.86
N PRO A 171 22.50 -11.38 8.41
CA PRO A 171 22.36 -12.29 7.26
C PRO A 171 21.36 -13.45 7.41
N SER A 172 20.49 -13.45 8.40
CA SER A 172 19.57 -14.55 8.65
C SER A 172 18.24 -14.46 7.89
N ARG A 173 17.91 -13.37 7.16
CA ARG A 173 16.55 -13.26 6.58
C ARG A 173 16.30 -12.28 5.41
N VAL A 174 17.32 -11.69 4.82
CA VAL A 174 17.21 -11.08 3.48
C VAL A 174 18.41 -11.57 2.71
N GLY A 175 18.21 -12.64 1.95
CA GLY A 175 19.23 -13.14 1.06
C GLY A 175 19.54 -12.05 0.06
N VAL A 176 20.78 -11.57 0.08
CA VAL A 176 21.33 -10.77 -1.02
C VAL A 176 21.42 -11.64 -2.30
N ASP A 177 21.26 -12.97 -2.17
CA ASP A 177 21.00 -13.92 -3.26
C ASP A 177 19.52 -13.98 -3.73
N THR A 178 18.58 -13.38 -2.99
CA THR A 178 17.14 -13.29 -3.32
C THR A 178 16.79 -12.05 -4.13
N LEU A 179 17.79 -11.21 -4.44
CA LEU A 179 17.62 -10.02 -5.27
C LEU A 179 17.76 -10.29 -6.79
N TYR A 180 18.02 -11.54 -7.19
CA TYR A 180 18.17 -11.93 -8.59
C TYR A 180 17.58 -13.30 -8.99
N ARG A 181 16.91 -14.03 -8.10
CA ARG A 181 16.40 -15.39 -8.38
C ARG A 181 15.03 -15.67 -7.78
N THR A 182 13.98 -15.08 -8.34
CA THR A 182 12.67 -15.75 -8.48
C THR A 182 11.96 -15.34 -9.79
N ALA A 183 12.74 -15.05 -10.82
CA ALA A 183 12.32 -15.15 -12.20
C ALA A 183 13.35 -16.06 -12.90
N GLY A 184 13.11 -17.37 -12.86
CA GLY A 184 13.95 -18.43 -13.44
C GLY A 184 14.44 -19.46 -12.42
N ASP A 185 13.88 -20.68 -12.51
CA ASP A 185 14.41 -21.96 -12.01
C ASP A 185 14.07 -22.48 -10.59
N THR A 186 13.07 -21.96 -9.87
CA THR A 186 12.48 -22.73 -8.74
C THR A 186 10.96 -22.75 -8.83
N PRO A 187 10.36 -23.89 -9.23
CA PRO A 187 8.91 -24.02 -9.29
C PRO A 187 8.27 -23.72 -7.92
N LEU A 188 7.12 -23.03 -7.89
CA LEU A 188 6.32 -22.79 -6.67
C LEU A 188 6.05 -24.07 -5.84
N ARG A 189 6.07 -25.24 -6.48
CA ARG A 189 5.98 -26.57 -5.85
C ARG A 189 7.12 -26.86 -4.86
N GLU A 190 8.29 -26.27 -5.06
CA GLU A 190 9.51 -26.51 -4.29
C GLU A 190 9.70 -25.48 -3.16
N MET A 191 8.77 -24.52 -3.00
CA MET A 191 8.78 -23.59 -1.88
C MET A 191 8.40 -24.28 -0.56
N PRO A 192 9.12 -24.00 0.55
CA PRO A 192 8.79 -24.52 1.87
C PRO A 192 7.46 -23.92 2.40
N GLU A 193 6.69 -24.70 3.16
CA GLU A 193 5.54 -24.17 3.92
C GLU A 193 6.01 -23.17 5.00
N PRO A 194 5.27 -22.08 5.28
CA PRO A 194 3.87 -21.82 4.90
C PRO A 194 3.68 -21.01 3.60
N TYR A 195 4.75 -20.70 2.88
CA TYR A 195 4.71 -19.80 1.71
C TYR A 195 3.86 -20.39 0.57
N ARG A 196 3.98 -21.70 0.35
CA ARG A 196 3.21 -22.42 -0.66
C ARG A 196 1.70 -22.40 -0.39
N SER A 197 1.26 -22.62 0.85
CA SER A 197 -0.16 -22.50 1.22
C SER A 197 -0.69 -21.07 1.09
N PHE A 198 0.15 -20.07 1.35
CA PHE A 198 -0.20 -18.65 1.25
C PHE A 198 -0.46 -18.22 -0.21
N PHE A 199 0.40 -18.60 -1.16
CA PHE A 199 0.18 -18.28 -2.60
C PHE A 199 -1.07 -18.96 -3.19
N ILE A 200 -1.38 -20.19 -2.78
CA ILE A 200 -2.60 -20.91 -3.19
C ILE A 200 -3.86 -20.19 -2.65
N ALA A 201 -3.83 -19.70 -1.41
CA ALA A 201 -4.94 -18.97 -0.80
C ALA A 201 -5.20 -17.60 -1.47
N CYS A 202 -4.17 -17.00 -2.06
CA CYS A 202 -4.27 -15.76 -2.83
C CYS A 202 -4.73 -15.97 -4.30
N GLY A 203 -5.11 -17.20 -4.70
CA GLY A 203 -5.61 -17.48 -6.05
C GLY A 203 -4.54 -17.52 -7.14
N VAL A 204 -3.26 -17.58 -6.78
CA VAL A 204 -2.15 -17.72 -7.71
C VAL A 204 -2.06 -19.19 -8.14
N ASN A 205 -2.31 -19.48 -9.43
CA ASN A 205 -2.30 -20.84 -9.97
C ASN A 205 -0.83 -21.34 -10.11
N PRO A 206 -0.41 -22.40 -9.38
CA PRO A 206 0.96 -22.89 -9.40
C PRO A 206 1.39 -23.52 -10.74
N GLU A 207 0.44 -23.85 -11.62
CA GLU A 207 0.68 -24.51 -12.92
C GLU A 207 0.95 -23.51 -14.06
N LEU A 208 0.78 -22.20 -13.85
CA LEU A 208 1.02 -21.18 -14.87
C LEU A 208 2.49 -20.74 -14.99
N PHE A 209 3.36 -21.24 -14.12
CA PHE A 209 4.80 -20.97 -14.12
C PHE A 209 5.55 -22.17 -14.69
N HIS A 210 5.40 -22.40 -16.00
CA HIS A 210 6.18 -23.40 -16.73
C HIS A 210 7.07 -22.72 -17.78
N VAL A 211 8.38 -22.96 -17.59
CA VAL A 211 9.55 -22.70 -18.46
C VAL A 211 9.91 -21.23 -18.65
#